data_AF-A0A3D5FQT5-F1
#
_entry.id   AF-A0A3D5FQT5-F1
#
_cell.length_a   1.000
_cell.length_b   1.000
_cell.length_c   1.000
_cell.angle_alpha   90.00
_cell.angle_beta   90.00
_cell.angle_gamma   90.00
#
_symmetry.space_group_name_H-M   'P 1'
#
loop_
_entity.id
_entity.type
_entity.pdbx_description
1 polymer ?
#
loop_
_entity_poly.entity_id
_entity_poly.type
_entity_poly.pdbx_seq_one_letter_code
_entity_poly.pdbx_strand_id
1 'polypeptide(L)'
;MLEMTDLVDLALLLFLAVLAITIAKQRNLFAVVIVMGFYSLVSAALFTVLDAVDVAFTEAAVGAGISTVIMLATLLMVGTEEKTPSQPRILPLLAVVVTGAFLIFGTLDMPHYGDPQAPIHQHV
;
A
#
# COMPACT_ATOMS: atom_id res chain seq x y z
N MET A 1 2.62 17.41 21.44
CA MET A 1 3.86 17.79 20.73
C MET A 1 4.17 16.58 19.87
N LEU A 2 4.27 16.69 18.54
CA LEU A 2 4.54 15.52 17.69
C LEU A 2 5.88 14.92 18.12
N GLU A 3 5.90 13.62 18.43
CA GLU A 3 7.13 12.93 18.73
C GLU A 3 7.91 12.63 17.44
N MET A 4 9.20 12.29 17.58
CA MET A 4 10.05 11.97 16.41
C MET A 4 9.47 10.81 15.59
N THR A 5 8.82 9.85 16.26
CA THR A 5 8.14 8.71 15.68
C THR A 5 6.94 9.12 14.82
N ASP A 6 6.07 10.00 15.33
CA ASP A 6 4.92 10.52 14.56
C ASP A 6 5.35 11.20 13.26
N LEU A 7 6.49 11.90 13.28
CA LEU A 7 7.03 12.55 12.09
C LEU A 7 7.53 11.54 11.06
N VAL A 8 8.14 10.44 11.51
CA VAL A 8 8.58 9.35 10.64
C VAL A 8 7.37 8.66 10.02
N ASP A 9 6.34 8.36 10.80
CA ASP A 9 5.09 7.75 10.31
C ASP A 9 4.44 8.60 9.23
N LEU A 10 4.30 9.90 9.49
CA LEU A 10 3.73 10.84 8.53
C LEU A 10 4.58 10.94 7.26
N ALA A 11 5.91 10.95 7.39
CA ALA A 11 6.82 11.00 6.25
C ALA A 11 6.71 9.73 5.38
N LEU A 12 6.66 8.54 5.99
CA LEU A 12 6.48 7.27 5.30
C LEU A 12 5.11 7.19 4.61
N LEU A 13 4.03 7.60 5.28
CA LEU A 13 2.68 7.66 4.71
C LEU A 13 2.60 8.62 3.51
N LEU A 14 3.18 9.81 3.63
CA LEU A 14 3.24 10.76 2.53
C LEU A 14 4.03 10.18 1.36
N PHE A 15 5.13 9.48 1.64
CA PHE A 15 5.93 8.85 0.60
C PHE A 15 5.16 7.75 -0.12
N LEU A 16 4.42 6.89 0.60
CA LEU A 16 3.52 5.91 0.02
C LEU A 16 2.47 6.57 -0.89
N ALA A 17 1.88 7.70 -0.47
CA ALA A 17 0.92 8.43 -1.29
C ALA A 17 1.55 8.93 -2.61
N VAL A 18 2.78 9.45 -2.55
CA VAL A 18 3.52 9.87 -3.76
C VAL A 18 3.82 8.70 -4.68
N LEU A 19 4.24 7.56 -4.14
CA LEU A 19 4.50 6.34 -4.91
C LEU A 19 3.23 5.81 -5.57
N ALA A 20 2.10 5.79 -4.85
CA ALA A 20 0.81 5.37 -5.38
C ALA A 20 0.36 6.24 -6.57
N ILE A 21 0.50 7.56 -6.46
CA ILE A 21 0.21 8.49 -7.57
C ILE A 21 1.17 8.24 -8.75
N THR A 22 2.46 7.99 -8.46
CA THR A 22 3.48 7.69 -9.48
C THR A 22 3.11 6.42 -10.25
N ILE A 23 2.75 5.35 -9.54
CA ILE A 23 2.29 4.08 -10.11
C ILE A 23 1.07 4.31 -11.01
N ALA A 24 0.05 5.03 -10.53
CA ALA A 24 -1.18 5.26 -11.27
C ALA A 24 -1.00 6.07 -12.57
N LYS A 25 0.08 6.88 -12.66
CA LYS A 25 0.38 7.71 -13.84
C LYS A 25 1.37 7.07 -14.80
N GLN A 26 2.07 6.01 -14.39
CA GLN A 26 3.13 5.40 -15.17
C GLN A 26 2.56 4.46 -16.24
N ARG A 27 2.98 4.64 -17.50
CA ARG A 27 2.51 3.82 -18.64
C ARG A 27 3.42 2.64 -18.95
N ASN A 28 4.70 2.77 -18.58
CA ASN A 28 5.67 1.69 -18.69
C ASN A 28 5.50 0.74 -17.51
N LEU A 29 4.97 -0.45 -17.79
CA LEU A 29 4.63 -1.47 -16.80
C LEU A 29 5.87 -2.05 -16.11
N PHE A 30 7.03 -2.08 -16.77
CA PHE A 30 8.27 -2.48 -16.12
C PHE A 30 8.64 -1.50 -15.00
N ALA A 31 8.57 -0.20 -15.27
CA ALA A 31 8.75 0.83 -14.24
C ALA A 31 7.68 0.74 -13.14
N VAL A 32 6.41 0.46 -13.49
CA VAL A 32 5.35 0.22 -12.49
C VAL A 32 5.73 -0.90 -11.53
N VAL A 33 6.24 -2.03 -12.03
CA VAL A 33 6.64 -3.16 -11.19
C VAL A 33 7.75 -2.78 -10.21
N ILE A 34 8.77 -2.06 -10.67
CA ILE A 34 9.87 -1.60 -9.80
C ILE A 34 9.35 -0.65 -8.72
N VAL A 35 8.49 0.31 -9.07
CA VAL A 35 7.92 1.27 -8.10
C VAL A 35 6.95 0.58 -7.14
N MET A 36 6.19 -0.43 -7.57
CA MET A 36 5.33 -1.26 -6.71
C MET A 36 6.14 -2.06 -5.69
N GLY A 37 7.27 -2.66 -6.09
CA GLY A 37 8.17 -3.35 -5.16
C GLY A 37 8.73 -2.39 -4.11
N PHE A 38 9.08 -1.17 -4.52
CA PHE A 38 9.54 -0.13 -3.60
C PHE A 38 8.42 0.39 -2.68
N TYR A 39 7.19 0.55 -3.18
CA TYR A 39 6.02 0.85 -2.36
C TYR A 39 5.85 -0.19 -1.25
N SER A 40 5.94 -1.49 -1.58
CA SER A 40 5.83 -2.57 -0.61
C SER A 40 6.96 -2.58 0.43
N LEU A 41 8.20 -2.23 0.01
CA LEU A 41 9.31 -2.08 0.94
C LEU A 41 9.09 -0.93 1.93
N VAL A 42 8.56 0.21 1.45
CA VAL A 42 8.22 1.36 2.30
C VAL A 42 7.07 1.02 3.25
N SER A 43 6.06 0.25 2.83
CA SER A 43 5.00 -0.21 3.73
C SER A 43 5.51 -1.20 4.77
N ALA A 44 6.44 -2.09 4.43
CA ALA A 44 7.09 -2.96 5.41
C ALA A 44 7.89 -2.15 6.45
N ALA A 45 8.57 -1.07 6.03
CA ALA A 45 9.22 -0.15 6.95
C ALA A 45 8.21 0.56 7.87
N LEU A 46 7.08 1.02 7.33
CA LEU A 46 5.99 1.60 8.13
C LEU A 46 5.46 0.61 9.17
N PHE A 47 5.17 -0.63 8.79
CA PHE A 47 4.73 -1.67 9.73
C PHE A 47 5.77 -1.97 10.81
N THR A 48 7.06 -1.86 10.49
CA THR A 48 8.13 -2.02 11.47
C THR A 48 8.13 -0.88 12.50
N VAL A 49 7.88 0.36 12.08
CA VAL A 49 7.79 1.52 12.99
C VAL A 49 6.53 1.43 13.87
N LEU A 50 5.45 0.84 13.35
CA LEU A 50 4.20 0.58 14.07
C LEU A 50 4.26 -0.68 14.97
N ASP A 51 5.45 -1.21 15.26
CA ASP A 51 5.68 -2.44 16.05
C ASP A 51 4.96 -3.70 15.51
N ALA A 52 4.57 -3.70 14.23
CA ALA A 52 3.91 -4.81 13.55
C ALA A 52 4.92 -5.63 12.72
N VAL A 53 5.95 -6.15 13.39
CA VAL A 53 7.09 -6.85 12.75
C VAL A 53 6.68 -8.12 11.99
N ASP A 54 5.68 -8.86 12.47
CA ASP A 54 5.17 -10.06 11.78
C ASP A 54 4.58 -9.70 10.42
N VAL A 55 3.78 -8.63 10.36
CA VAL A 55 3.19 -8.11 9.13
C VAL A 55 4.29 -7.56 8.21
N ALA A 56 5.25 -6.82 8.77
CA ALA A 56 6.39 -6.28 8.03
C ALA A 56 7.21 -7.36 7.31
N PHE A 57 7.49 -8.50 7.97
CA PHE A 57 8.22 -9.61 7.33
C PHE A 57 7.44 -10.22 6.18
N THR A 58 6.13 -10.40 6.33
CA THR A 58 5.29 -10.92 5.24
C THR A 58 5.19 -9.95 4.09
N GLU A 59 5.10 -8.64 4.35
CA GLU A 59 5.04 -7.62 3.32
C GLU A 59 6.36 -7.53 2.54
N ALA A 60 7.50 -7.55 3.24
CA ALA A 60 8.82 -7.54 2.60
C ALA A 60 9.06 -8.81 1.76
N ALA A 61 8.68 -9.99 2.27
CA ALA A 61 8.90 -11.25 1.57
C ALA A 61 7.92 -11.44 0.38
N VAL A 62 6.64 -11.14 0.59
CA VAL A 62 5.58 -11.40 -0.40
C VAL A 62 5.38 -10.21 -1.34
N GLY A 63 5.15 -9.02 -0.78
CA GLY A 63 4.87 -7.82 -1.56
C GLY A 63 6.09 -7.32 -2.32
N ALA A 64 7.22 -7.08 -1.64
CA ALA A 64 8.43 -6.61 -2.30
C ALA A 64 9.20 -7.75 -3.00
N GLY A 65 9.19 -8.95 -2.40
CA GLY A 65 9.88 -10.13 -2.93
C GLY A 65 9.12 -10.83 -4.06
N ILE A 66 8.28 -11.81 -3.70
CA ILE A 66 7.75 -12.77 -4.70
C ILE A 66 6.79 -12.10 -5.71
N SER A 67 6.00 -11.11 -5.31
CA SER A 67 5.10 -10.39 -6.21
C SER A 67 5.86 -9.70 -7.33
N THR A 68 6.99 -9.05 -7.03
CA THR A 68 7.86 -8.44 -8.05
C THR A 68 8.34 -9.47 -9.07
N VAL A 69 8.79 -10.65 -8.62
CA VAL A 69 9.23 -11.73 -9.51
C VAL A 69 8.09 -12.20 -10.42
N ILE A 70 6.90 -12.44 -9.86
CA ILE A 70 5.73 -12.89 -10.61
C ILE A 70 5.27 -11.83 -11.61
N MET A 71 5.25 -10.56 -11.22
CA MET A 71 4.88 -9.46 -12.12
C MET A 71 5.89 -9.32 -13.26
N LEU A 72 7.20 -9.37 -12.98
CA LEU A 72 8.23 -9.37 -14.02
C LEU A 72 8.08 -10.57 -14.97
N ALA A 73 7.85 -11.78 -14.44
CA ALA A 73 7.60 -12.97 -15.24
C ALA A 73 6.35 -12.80 -16.13
N THR A 74 5.31 -12.14 -15.61
CA THR A 74 4.11 -11.81 -16.38
C THR A 74 4.41 -10.84 -17.52
N LEU A 75 5.22 -9.80 -17.27
CA LEU A 75 5.62 -8.83 -18.30
C LEU A 75 6.40 -9.48 -19.46
N LEU A 76 7.17 -10.53 -19.18
CA LEU A 76 7.83 -11.31 -20.24
C LEU A 76 6.82 -11.98 -21.20
N MET A 77 5.58 -12.21 -20.75
CA MET A 77 4.52 -12.81 -21.56
C MET A 77 3.60 -11.78 -22.23
N VAL A 78 3.29 -10.67 -21.55
CA VAL A 78 2.26 -9.71 -22.02
C VAL A 78 2.82 -8.39 -22.57
N GLY A 79 4.12 -8.15 -22.43
CA GLY A 79 4.78 -6.90 -22.81
C GLY A 79 4.76 -5.84 -21.71
N THR A 80 5.47 -4.73 -21.94
CA THR A 80 5.77 -3.71 -20.91
C THR A 80 5.03 -2.39 -21.07
N GLU A 81 4.17 -2.22 -22.07
CA GLU A 81 3.48 -0.95 -22.34
C GLU A 81 1.97 -1.06 -22.09
N GLU A 82 1.40 -0.06 -21.43
CA GLU A 82 -0.04 0.04 -21.22
C GLU A 82 -0.77 0.24 -22.56
N LYS A 83 -1.78 -0.58 -22.82
CA LYS A 83 -2.68 -0.40 -23.98
C LYS A 83 -3.61 0.77 -23.75
N THR A 84 -3.83 1.61 -24.76
CA THR A 84 -4.79 2.70 -24.70
C THR A 84 -6.22 2.14 -24.53
N PRO A 85 -6.99 2.63 -23.55
CA PRO A 85 -8.35 2.16 -23.36
C PRO A 85 -9.24 2.61 -24.53
N SER A 86 -10.05 1.69 -25.07
CA SER A 86 -11.01 1.97 -26.13
C SER A 86 -12.41 2.32 -25.63
N GLN A 87 -12.67 2.23 -24.32
CA GLN A 87 -13.99 2.43 -23.70
C GLN A 87 -13.89 3.17 -22.34
N PRO A 88 -14.95 3.88 -21.92
CA PRO A 88 -14.97 4.60 -20.66
C PRO A 88 -14.91 3.64 -19.45
N ARG A 89 -14.00 3.93 -18.50
CA ARG A 89 -13.69 3.07 -17.35
C ARG A 89 -14.62 3.34 -16.14
N ILE A 90 -15.94 3.37 -16.35
CA ILE A 90 -16.91 3.67 -15.27
C ILE A 90 -16.98 2.53 -14.25
N LEU A 91 -16.99 1.27 -14.70
CA LEU A 91 -17.06 0.10 -13.80
C LEU A 91 -15.85 0.01 -12.85
N PRO A 92 -14.59 0.12 -13.34
CA PRO A 92 -13.43 0.16 -12.46
C PRO A 92 -13.46 1.32 -11.47
N LEU A 93 -13.93 2.50 -11.89
CA LEU A 93 -14.03 3.66 -11.00
C LEU A 93 -15.05 3.42 -9.88
N LEU A 94 -16.22 2.87 -10.22
CA LEU A 94 -17.23 2.49 -9.24
C LEU A 94 -16.69 1.46 -8.25
N ALA A 95 -15.97 0.44 -8.74
CA ALA A 95 -15.32 -0.54 -7.87
C ALA A 95 -14.33 0.10 -6.89
N VAL A 96 -13.47 1.02 -7.35
CA VAL A 96 -12.53 1.74 -6.47
C VAL A 96 -13.25 2.58 -5.43
N VAL A 97 -14.28 3.33 -5.82
CA VAL A 97 -15.06 4.18 -4.90
C VAL A 97 -15.77 3.35 -3.85
N VAL A 98 -16.40 2.23 -4.24
CA VAL A 98 -17.09 1.32 -3.32
C VAL A 98 -16.09 0.69 -2.34
N THR A 99 -14.95 0.18 -2.82
CA THR A 99 -13.90 -0.37 -1.95
C THR A 99 -13.37 0.67 -0.98
N GLY A 100 -13.11 1.89 -1.45
CA GLY A 100 -12.66 3.01 -0.60
C GLY A 100 -13.69 3.37 0.48
N ALA A 101 -14.99 3.38 0.14
CA ALA A 101 -16.06 3.62 1.11
C ALA A 101 -16.13 2.51 2.18
N PHE A 102 -15.95 1.24 1.79
CA PHE A 102 -15.88 0.13 2.74
C PHE A 102 -14.67 0.23 3.67
N LEU A 103 -13.50 0.63 3.16
CA LEU A 103 -12.32 0.85 4.00
C LEU A 103 -12.56 1.98 5.02
N ILE A 104 -13.13 3.11 4.60
CA ILE A 104 -13.48 4.21 5.51
C ILE A 104 -14.51 3.72 6.55
N PHE A 105 -15.54 2.99 6.12
CA PHE A 105 -16.52 2.43 7.04
C PHE A 105 -15.88 1.52 8.09
N GLY A 106 -14.92 0.68 7.70
CA GLY A 106 -14.16 -0.17 8.62
C GLY A 106 -13.33 0.61 9.64
N THR A 107 -12.83 1.80 9.29
CA THR A 107 -12.08 2.65 10.25
C THR A 107 -12.93 3.26 11.34
N LEU A 108 -14.25 3.34 11.18
CA LEU A 108 -15.15 3.92 12.19
C LEU A 108 -15.28 3.07 13.46
N ASP A 109 -15.05 1.75 13.34
CA ASP A 109 -15.14 0.80 14.45
C ASP A 109 -13.77 0.54 15.12
N MET A 110 -12.70 1.17 14.60
CA MET A 110 -11.35 1.00 15.14
C MET A 110 -11.13 1.88 16.38
N PRO A 111 -10.37 1.40 17.39
CA PRO A 111 -9.90 2.23 18.48
C PRO A 111 -9.14 3.46 17.96
N HIS A 112 -9.18 4.55 18.73
CA HIS A 112 -8.37 5.72 18.38
C HIS A 112 -6.89 5.35 18.36
N TYR A 113 -6.16 5.96 17.43
CA TYR A 113 -4.73 5.75 17.31
C TYR A 113 -4.02 6.07 18.64
N GLY A 114 -3.22 5.12 19.14
CA GLY A 114 -2.50 5.26 20.40
C GLY A 114 -3.36 5.22 21.67
N ASP A 115 -4.62 4.78 21.61
CA ASP A 115 -5.51 4.71 22.78
C ASP A 115 -4.99 3.70 23.83
N PRO A 116 -4.58 4.14 25.03
CA PRO A 116 -4.15 3.25 26.10
C PRO A 116 -5.27 2.32 26.60
N GLN A 117 -6.54 2.66 26.33
CA GLN A 117 -7.72 1.87 26.69
C GLN A 117 -8.20 0.98 25.54
N ALA A 118 -7.41 0.82 24.47
CA ALA A 118 -7.75 -0.11 23.39
C ALA A 118 -7.94 -1.54 23.95
N PRO A 119 -8.90 -2.33 23.44
CA PRO A 119 -9.22 -3.66 23.97
C PRO A 119 -8.01 -4.61 24.07
N ILE A 120 -7.05 -4.47 23.15
CA ILE A 120 -5.80 -5.24 23.12
C ILE A 120 -4.88 -4.99 24.33
N HIS A 121 -5.00 -3.83 24.99
CA HIS A 121 -4.22 -3.49 26.18
C HIS A 121 -4.93 -3.84 27.50
N GLN A 122 -6.24 -4.14 27.46
CA GLN A 122 -7.05 -4.40 28.64
C GLN A 122 -7.20 -5.89 28.99
N HIS A 123 -6.81 -6.81 28.08
CA HIS A 123 -6.84 -8.25 28.35
C HIS A 123 -5.51 -8.72 28.95
N VAL A 124 -5.58 -9.27 30.17
CA VAL A 124 -4.58 -10.15 30.80
C VAL A 124 -5.02 -11.60 30.69
#